data_AF-A0AAJ0WDW2-F1
#
_entry.id   AF-A0AAJ0WDW2-F1
#
_cell.length_a   1.000
_cell.length_b   1.000
_cell.length_c   1.000
_cell.angle_alpha   90.00
_cell.angle_beta   90.00
_cell.angle_gamma   90.00
#
_symmetry.space_group_name_H-M   'P 1'
#
loop_
_entity.id
_entity.type
_entity.pdbx_description
1 polymer ?
#
loop_
_entity_poly.entity_id
_entity_poly.type
_entity_poly.pdbx_seq_one_letter_code
_entity_poly.pdbx_strand_id
1 'polypeptide(L)'
;MRNVLFILIFAFFSCNQKQEQVKVSNRVSVDKNDIHTSEAKKFVVNNVYDENDSDFSDVQVNYNIGKFVFDKNYNEFIIDSTFDHDVAYQKIKDYLSDQYADDKNIIRLSNYVFSLQKNEGFLYIGLFRRIDKNKWKCKDLIKLERYSELGEYNYILGDGKIFSYACNTTAGDSCFAVVIDKVNSAGKYDQILKAVKFDLVNEKIIELDLNKEKVECLPEMSDE
;
A
#
# COMPACT_ATOMS: atom_id res chain seq x y z
N MET A 1 -4.90 -8.64 -71.18
CA MET A 1 -4.87 -9.86 -70.33
C MET A 1 -5.58 -9.52 -69.04
N ARG A 2 -6.55 -10.36 -68.67
CA ARG A 2 -7.74 -10.02 -67.87
C ARG A 2 -7.46 -10.18 -66.37
N ASN A 3 -7.70 -9.11 -65.60
CA ASN A 3 -7.58 -9.09 -64.14
C ASN A 3 -8.58 -10.08 -63.51
N VAL A 4 -8.08 -10.92 -62.61
CA VAL A 4 -8.87 -11.88 -61.82
C VAL A 4 -9.36 -11.16 -60.57
N LEU A 5 -10.67 -10.92 -60.51
CA LEU A 5 -11.39 -10.40 -59.36
C LEU A 5 -11.98 -11.61 -58.60
N PHE A 6 -11.47 -11.91 -57.41
CA PHE A 6 -12.06 -12.90 -56.51
C PHE A 6 -13.17 -12.22 -55.70
N ILE A 7 -14.42 -12.59 -55.99
CA ILE A 7 -15.60 -12.24 -55.18
C ILE A 7 -15.83 -13.40 -54.20
N LEU A 8 -15.65 -13.15 -52.90
CA LEU A 8 -16.00 -14.05 -51.81
C LEU A 8 -17.48 -13.84 -51.45
N ILE A 9 -18.29 -14.88 -51.64
CA ILE A 9 -19.71 -14.95 -51.28
C ILE A 9 -19.80 -15.33 -49.79
N PHE A 10 -20.31 -14.43 -48.96
CA PHE A 10 -20.70 -14.74 -47.58
C PHE A 10 -22.10 -15.37 -47.56
N ALA A 11 -22.18 -16.64 -47.17
CA ALA A 11 -23.44 -17.33 -46.90
C ALA A 11 -23.90 -17.01 -45.48
N PHE A 12 -25.02 -16.30 -45.36
CA PHE A 12 -25.76 -16.11 -44.12
C PHE A 12 -26.45 -17.43 -43.74
N PHE A 13 -25.97 -18.10 -42.68
CA PHE A 13 -26.76 -19.12 -42.01
C PHE A 13 -27.79 -18.44 -41.09
N SER A 14 -28.97 -18.18 -41.65
CA SER A 14 -30.19 -17.95 -40.90
C SER A 14 -30.69 -19.30 -40.38
N CYS A 15 -30.57 -19.53 -39.07
CA CYS A 15 -31.34 -20.58 -38.38
C CYS A 15 -32.51 -19.91 -37.67
N ASN A 16 -33.69 -20.10 -38.27
CA ASN A 16 -34.97 -19.67 -37.75
C ASN A 16 -35.67 -20.91 -37.17
N GLN A 17 -35.72 -21.06 -35.84
CA GLN A 17 -36.59 -22.04 -35.19
C GLN A 17 -37.24 -21.49 -33.91
N LYS A 18 -38.54 -21.20 -34.08
CA LYS A 18 -39.70 -21.35 -33.18
C LYS A 18 -39.57 -20.94 -31.71
N GLN A 19 -40.33 -19.90 -31.35
CA GLN A 19 -40.82 -19.65 -30.00
C GLN A 19 -41.69 -20.81 -29.49
N GLU A 20 -41.34 -21.35 -28.33
CA GLU A 20 -42.27 -21.97 -27.39
C GLU A 20 -42.18 -21.22 -26.05
N GLN A 21 -43.29 -20.63 -25.63
CA GLN A 21 -43.46 -20.11 -24.27
C GLN A 21 -43.73 -21.28 -23.32
N VAL A 22 -42.86 -21.48 -22.33
CA VAL A 22 -43.18 -22.33 -21.17
C VAL A 22 -42.84 -21.61 -19.86
N LYS A 23 -43.87 -21.60 -19.02
CA LYS A 23 -44.05 -21.08 -17.66
C LYS A 23 -42.83 -20.86 -16.76
N VAL A 24 -42.88 -19.70 -16.10
CA VAL A 24 -42.27 -19.36 -14.81
C VAL A 24 -42.48 -20.49 -13.80
N SER A 25 -41.39 -21.03 -13.25
CA SER A 25 -41.37 -21.81 -12.03
C SER A 25 -39.97 -21.74 -11.39
N ASN A 26 -39.91 -21.02 -10.27
CA ASN A 26 -38.90 -21.00 -9.21
C ASN A 26 -37.50 -21.55 -9.53
N ARG A 27 -36.60 -20.66 -9.95
CA ARG A 27 -35.16 -20.88 -9.70
C ARG A 27 -34.86 -20.44 -8.27
N VAL A 28 -34.60 -21.46 -7.47
CA VAL A 28 -33.78 -21.52 -6.25
C VAL A 28 -33.06 -20.19 -5.99
N SER A 29 -33.46 -19.56 -4.90
CA SER A 29 -32.73 -18.50 -4.23
C SER A 29 -31.25 -18.86 -4.18
N VAL A 30 -30.43 -18.11 -4.92
CA VAL A 30 -28.99 -18.09 -4.72
C VAL A 30 -28.79 -17.63 -3.28
N ASP A 31 -28.31 -18.53 -2.43
CA ASP A 31 -27.86 -18.22 -1.08
C ASP A 31 -26.79 -17.13 -1.18
N LYS A 32 -27.22 -15.88 -1.01
CA LYS A 32 -26.35 -14.77 -0.65
C LYS A 32 -26.00 -14.95 0.82
N ASN A 33 -25.13 -15.89 1.15
CA ASN A 33 -24.59 -16.05 2.50
C ASN A 33 -23.24 -16.77 2.57
N ASP A 34 -22.46 -16.83 1.48
CA ASP A 34 -21.01 -16.99 1.61
C ASP A 34 -20.34 -15.61 1.63
N ILE A 35 -20.71 -14.80 2.62
CA ILE A 35 -19.75 -13.83 3.15
C ILE A 35 -18.74 -14.72 3.87
N HIS A 36 -17.64 -15.06 3.18
CA HIS A 36 -16.42 -15.41 3.88
C HIS A 36 -16.06 -14.21 4.74
N THR A 37 -16.60 -14.15 5.95
CA THR A 37 -15.98 -13.44 7.06
C THR A 37 -14.67 -14.16 7.28
N SER A 38 -13.65 -13.83 6.47
CA SER A 38 -12.30 -14.13 6.88
C SER A 38 -12.13 -13.36 8.18
N GLU A 39 -12.03 -14.10 9.30
CA GLU A 39 -11.59 -13.49 10.54
C GLU A 39 -10.27 -12.80 10.19
N ALA A 40 -10.24 -11.46 10.29
CA ALA A 40 -9.07 -10.68 9.92
C ALA A 40 -7.86 -11.25 10.69
N LYS A 41 -6.92 -11.88 9.98
CA LYS A 41 -5.77 -12.55 10.59
C LYS A 41 -4.92 -11.52 11.33
N LYS A 42 -5.01 -11.44 12.66
CA LYS A 42 -4.24 -10.50 13.48
C LYS A 42 -2.74 -10.52 13.12
N PHE A 43 -2.18 -9.36 12.80
CA PHE A 43 -0.74 -9.21 12.65
C PHE A 43 -0.05 -9.41 14.00
N VAL A 44 1.06 -10.13 13.97
CA VAL A 44 1.88 -10.44 15.14
C VAL A 44 3.33 -10.13 14.79
N VAL A 45 3.98 -9.32 15.62
CA VAL A 45 5.39 -8.98 15.46
C VAL A 45 6.24 -10.25 15.45
N ASN A 46 7.21 -10.31 14.55
CA ASN A 46 8.07 -11.44 14.20
C ASN A 46 7.42 -12.60 13.45
N ASN A 47 6.11 -12.63 13.24
CA ASN A 47 5.50 -13.59 12.33
C ASN A 47 5.84 -13.27 10.87
N VAL A 48 5.80 -14.31 10.03
CA VAL A 48 6.04 -14.24 8.59
C VAL A 48 4.72 -14.49 7.86
N TYR A 49 4.46 -13.64 6.88
CA TYR A 49 3.26 -13.63 6.06
C TYR A 49 3.65 -13.81 4.59
N ASP A 50 2.80 -14.48 3.82
CA ASP A 50 2.91 -14.52 2.37
C ASP A 50 2.48 -13.19 1.75
N GLU A 51 3.05 -12.81 0.60
CA GLU A 51 2.65 -11.61 -0.17
C GLU A 51 1.13 -11.52 -0.36
N ASN A 52 0.45 -12.66 -0.52
CA ASN A 52 -0.99 -12.73 -0.75
C ASN A 52 -1.83 -12.78 0.54
N ASP A 53 -1.22 -12.78 1.73
CA ASP A 53 -1.95 -12.81 3.00
C ASP A 53 -2.56 -11.44 3.36
N SER A 54 -2.10 -10.35 2.73
CA SER A 54 -2.56 -8.99 3.03
C SER A 54 -2.30 -8.02 1.88
N ASP A 55 -2.97 -6.88 1.91
CA ASP A 55 -2.66 -5.75 1.05
C ASP A 55 -1.42 -5.02 1.59
N PHE A 56 -0.26 -5.32 1.00
CA PHE A 56 0.99 -4.63 1.28
C PHE A 56 1.13 -3.39 0.40
N SER A 57 1.72 -2.33 0.96
CA SER A 57 1.97 -1.06 0.30
C SER A 57 3.38 -0.58 0.60
N ASP A 58 3.98 0.14 -0.35
CA ASP A 58 5.36 0.60 -0.25
C ASP A 58 5.55 1.60 0.88
N VAL A 59 6.66 1.49 1.63
CA VAL A 59 7.06 2.53 2.58
C VAL A 59 7.64 3.73 1.85
N GLN A 60 7.47 4.93 2.40
CA GLN A 60 8.12 6.15 1.91
C GLN A 60 9.05 6.72 2.98
N VAL A 61 10.31 6.97 2.60
CA VAL A 61 11.33 7.60 3.44
C VAL A 61 12.17 8.53 2.56
N ASN A 62 12.28 9.78 2.95
CA ASN A 62 13.08 10.80 2.25
C ASN A 62 13.93 11.65 3.23
N TYR A 63 14.18 11.10 4.42
CA TYR A 63 14.83 11.78 5.55
C TYR A 63 15.97 10.93 6.13
N ASN A 64 16.79 11.54 6.99
CA ASN A 64 17.97 10.91 7.56
C ASN A 64 17.69 10.34 8.96
N ILE A 65 18.33 9.22 9.28
CA ILE A 65 18.21 8.51 10.57
C ILE A 65 19.61 8.38 11.17
N GLY A 66 20.01 9.37 11.97
CA GLY A 66 21.36 9.42 12.54
C GLY A 66 22.43 9.49 11.45
N LYS A 67 23.31 8.49 11.41
CA LYS A 67 24.36 8.37 10.38
C LYS A 67 23.84 7.85 9.03
N PHE A 68 22.60 7.37 8.98
CA PHE A 68 22.00 6.83 7.77
C PHE A 68 21.28 7.96 7.01
N VAL A 69 21.63 8.12 5.73
CA VAL A 69 21.20 9.23 4.89
C VAL A 69 20.41 8.67 3.71
N PHE A 70 19.28 9.30 3.39
CA PHE A 70 18.52 8.98 2.19
C PHE A 70 19.31 9.41 0.94
N ASP A 71 19.53 8.47 0.01
CA ASP A 71 20.25 8.74 -1.22
C ASP A 71 19.33 9.42 -2.25
N LYS A 72 19.64 10.67 -2.59
CA LYS A 72 18.85 11.47 -3.54
C LYS A 72 19.11 11.14 -5.01
N ASN A 73 20.22 10.49 -5.31
CA ASN A 73 20.55 10.04 -6.67
C ASN A 73 19.84 8.71 -6.96
N TYR A 74 19.64 7.90 -5.93
CA TYR A 74 18.92 6.65 -5.96
C TYR A 74 17.87 6.65 -4.84
N ASN A 75 16.68 7.16 -5.15
CA ASN A 75 15.52 7.31 -4.24
C ASN A 75 14.92 6.00 -3.68
N GLU A 76 15.74 4.95 -3.63
CA GLU A 76 15.44 3.58 -3.27
C GLU A 76 16.36 3.09 -2.14
N PHE A 77 17.36 3.89 -1.72
CA PHE A 77 18.35 3.47 -0.73
C PHE A 77 18.52 4.47 0.42
N ILE A 78 18.80 3.92 1.59
CA ILE A 78 19.30 4.62 2.77
C ILE A 78 20.71 4.08 3.05
N ILE A 79 21.70 4.97 3.19
CA ILE A 79 23.12 4.59 3.23
C ILE A 79 23.79 5.16 4.47
N ASP A 80 24.65 4.37 5.11
CA ASP A 80 25.57 4.85 6.14
C ASP A 80 26.53 5.91 5.55
N SER A 81 26.37 7.15 5.97
CA SER A 81 27.21 8.29 5.56
C SER A 81 28.69 8.18 5.92
N THR A 82 29.06 7.24 6.81
CA THR A 82 30.48 6.95 7.13
C THR A 82 31.13 6.04 6.10
N PHE A 83 30.34 5.52 5.16
CA PHE A 83 30.80 4.68 4.07
C PHE A 83 31.43 5.54 2.97
N ASP A 84 32.57 5.10 2.44
CA ASP A 84 33.24 5.79 1.34
C ASP A 84 32.30 5.92 0.13
N HIS A 85 32.23 7.12 -0.45
CA HIS A 85 31.24 7.44 -1.47
C HIS A 85 31.39 6.60 -2.75
N ASP A 86 32.64 6.38 -3.20
CA ASP A 86 32.88 5.61 -4.43
C ASP A 86 32.57 4.12 -4.21
N VAL A 87 32.90 3.61 -3.01
CA VAL A 87 32.53 2.24 -2.61
C VAL A 87 31.02 2.09 -2.47
N ALA A 88 30.33 3.07 -1.85
CA ALA A 88 28.88 3.09 -1.72
C ALA A 88 28.21 3.01 -3.08
N TYR A 89 28.65 3.86 -4.00
CA TYR A 89 28.11 3.94 -5.35
C TYR A 89 28.27 2.64 -6.13
N GLN A 90 29.43 1.98 -6.05
CA GLN A 90 29.61 0.68 -6.71
C GLN A 90 28.74 -0.41 -6.09
N LYS A 91 28.64 -0.45 -4.76
CA LYS A 91 27.73 -1.38 -4.10
C LYS A 91 26.27 -1.18 -4.51
N ILE A 92 25.80 0.06 -4.57
CA ILE A 92 24.43 0.36 -5.03
C ILE A 92 24.23 -0.17 -6.43
N LYS A 93 25.19 0.06 -7.35
CA LYS A 93 25.11 -0.49 -8.71
C LYS A 93 25.01 -2.00 -8.73
N ASP A 94 25.80 -2.69 -7.92
CA ASP A 94 25.74 -4.13 -7.79
C ASP A 94 24.35 -4.55 -7.25
N TYR A 95 23.82 -3.83 -6.27
CA TYR A 95 22.52 -4.09 -5.63
C TYR A 95 21.32 -3.75 -6.50
N LEU A 96 21.45 -2.91 -7.52
CA LEU A 96 20.41 -2.76 -8.53
C LEU A 96 20.16 -4.07 -9.29
N SER A 97 21.14 -4.98 -9.34
CA SER A 97 21.02 -6.29 -9.98
C SER A 97 20.57 -7.41 -9.05
N ASP A 98 20.63 -7.21 -7.73
CA ASP A 98 20.18 -8.16 -6.71
C ASP A 98 18.85 -7.70 -6.08
N GLN A 99 17.81 -8.52 -6.16
CA GLN A 99 16.45 -8.17 -5.73
C GLN A 99 16.27 -8.10 -4.20
N TYR A 100 17.27 -8.50 -3.40
CA TYR A 100 17.13 -8.64 -1.94
C TYR A 100 18.23 -7.97 -1.11
N ALA A 101 18.93 -7.00 -1.70
CA ALA A 101 20.07 -6.40 -1.03
C ALA A 101 19.66 -5.49 0.14
N ASP A 102 19.79 -6.01 1.35
CA ASP A 102 20.00 -5.23 2.58
C ASP A 102 21.33 -5.68 3.19
N ASP A 103 22.23 -4.75 3.47
CA ASP A 103 23.40 -5.01 4.32
C ASP A 103 23.42 -4.04 5.51
N LYS A 104 24.42 -4.19 6.39
CA LYS A 104 24.52 -3.37 7.60
C LYS A 104 24.69 -1.85 7.34
N ASN A 105 25.04 -1.46 6.12
CA ASN A 105 25.38 -0.10 5.72
C ASN A 105 24.44 0.44 4.62
N ILE A 106 23.75 -0.42 3.87
CA ILE A 106 22.85 -0.04 2.78
C ILE A 106 21.51 -0.75 2.99
N ILE A 107 20.44 0.03 3.09
CA ILE A 107 19.07 -0.44 3.26
C ILE A 107 18.30 -0.07 2.01
N ARG A 108 17.58 -1.03 1.42
CA ARG A 108 16.76 -0.81 0.25
C ARG A 108 15.29 -0.63 0.64
N LEU A 109 14.65 0.42 0.16
CA LEU A 109 13.27 0.76 0.54
C LEU A 109 12.26 -0.32 0.13
N SER A 110 12.37 -0.90 -1.08
CA SER A 110 11.48 -1.97 -1.56
C SER A 110 11.61 -3.31 -0.82
N ASN A 111 12.59 -3.45 0.08
CA ASN A 111 12.63 -4.56 1.04
C ASN A 111 11.70 -4.33 2.24
N TYR A 112 10.97 -3.22 2.27
CA TYR A 112 10.04 -2.87 3.32
C TYR A 112 8.69 -2.48 2.74
N VAL A 113 7.64 -2.94 3.39
CA VAL A 113 6.26 -2.59 3.09
C VAL A 113 5.53 -2.33 4.40
N PHE A 114 4.40 -1.64 4.33
CA PHE A 114 3.45 -1.60 5.43
C PHE A 114 2.13 -2.24 5.01
N SER A 115 1.33 -2.61 6.01
CA SER A 115 -0.05 -3.05 5.77
C SER A 115 -0.96 -2.53 6.87
N LEU A 116 -2.18 -2.19 6.48
CA LEU A 116 -3.23 -1.72 7.37
C LEU A 116 -4.12 -2.89 7.78
N GLN A 117 -4.52 -2.91 9.05
CA GLN A 117 -5.45 -3.92 9.54
C GLN A 117 -6.44 -3.35 10.55
N LYS A 118 -7.71 -3.57 10.29
CA LYS A 118 -8.78 -3.39 11.28
C LYS A 118 -8.85 -4.62 12.18
N ASN A 119 -8.64 -4.44 13.48
CA ASN A 119 -8.78 -5.49 14.48
C ASN A 119 -9.26 -4.91 15.82
N GLU A 120 -10.09 -5.63 16.57
CA GLU A 120 -10.55 -5.25 17.92
C GLU A 120 -11.07 -3.79 18.02
N GLY A 121 -11.73 -3.27 16.97
CA GLY A 121 -12.25 -1.90 16.91
C GLY A 121 -11.21 -0.80 16.66
N PHE A 122 -9.99 -1.14 16.28
CA PHE A 122 -8.93 -0.20 15.92
C PHE A 122 -8.27 -0.53 14.58
N LEU A 123 -7.84 0.50 13.86
CA LEU A 123 -6.87 0.40 12.78
C LEU A 123 -5.47 0.24 13.38
N TYR A 124 -4.73 -0.72 12.85
CA TYR A 124 -3.30 -0.92 13.09
C TYR A 124 -2.54 -0.72 11.78
N ILE A 125 -1.29 -0.29 11.90
CA ILE A 125 -0.32 -0.31 10.80
C ILE A 125 0.85 -1.19 11.21
N GLY A 126 1.15 -2.18 10.38
CA GLY A 126 2.31 -3.05 10.54
C GLY A 126 3.42 -2.64 9.57
N LEU A 127 4.66 -2.66 10.04
CA LEU A 127 5.86 -2.56 9.20
C LEU A 127 6.38 -3.97 8.97
N PHE A 128 6.70 -4.29 7.73
CA PHE A 128 7.16 -5.60 7.32
C PHE A 128 8.46 -5.48 6.54
N ARG A 129 9.33 -6.47 6.74
CA ARG A 129 10.59 -6.60 6.00
C ARG A 129 10.57 -7.88 5.18
N ARG A 130 11.04 -7.79 3.94
CA ARG A 130 11.22 -8.94 3.05
C ARG A 130 12.29 -9.86 3.62
N ILE A 131 11.99 -11.14 3.72
CA ILE A 131 12.98 -12.17 4.10
C ILE A 131 13.21 -13.20 2.99
N ASP A 132 12.28 -13.26 2.04
CA ASP A 132 12.35 -14.06 0.81
C ASP A 132 11.38 -13.44 -0.21
N LYS A 133 11.41 -13.88 -1.47
CA LYS A 133 10.69 -13.30 -2.61
C LYS A 133 9.25 -12.89 -2.34
N ASN A 134 8.50 -13.74 -1.64
CA ASN A 134 7.09 -13.52 -1.33
C ASN A 134 6.82 -13.61 0.18
N LYS A 135 7.85 -13.43 1.03
CA LYS A 135 7.74 -13.63 2.48
C LYS A 135 8.11 -12.35 3.21
N TRP A 136 7.17 -11.87 4.01
CA TRP A 136 7.25 -10.63 4.76
C TRP A 136 7.20 -10.90 6.25
N LYS A 137 8.26 -10.52 6.96
CA LYS A 137 8.30 -10.61 8.41
C LYS A 137 7.78 -9.31 9.01
N CYS A 138 6.74 -9.38 9.85
CA CYS A 138 6.27 -8.24 10.62
C CYS A 138 7.37 -7.82 11.62
N LYS A 139 7.83 -6.58 11.53
CA LYS A 139 8.91 -6.03 12.35
C LYS A 139 8.38 -5.19 13.50
N ASP A 140 7.30 -4.46 13.24
CA ASP A 140 6.66 -3.61 14.22
C ASP A 140 5.18 -3.42 13.88
N LEU A 141 4.37 -3.08 14.88
CA LEU A 141 2.93 -2.94 14.77
C LEU A 141 2.46 -1.90 15.78
N ILE A 142 1.81 -0.84 15.28
CA ILE A 142 1.26 0.20 16.16
C ILE A 142 -0.23 0.40 15.94
N LYS A 143 -0.91 0.78 17.01
CA LYS A 143 -2.34 1.11 16.99
C LYS A 143 -2.53 2.56 16.59
N LEU A 144 -3.35 2.79 15.56
CA LEU A 144 -3.60 4.10 15.01
C LEU A 144 -4.82 4.77 15.63
N GLU A 145 -6.02 4.36 15.23
CA GLU A 145 -7.27 5.06 15.54
C GLU A 145 -8.44 4.07 15.57
N ARG A 146 -9.54 4.42 16.26
CA ARG A 146 -10.77 3.61 16.22
C ARG A 146 -11.42 3.70 14.84
N TYR A 147 -11.99 2.59 14.38
CA TYR A 147 -12.89 2.59 13.24
C TYR A 147 -14.33 2.31 13.68
N SER A 148 -15.29 2.86 12.95
CA SER A 148 -16.72 2.53 13.03
C SER A 148 -17.20 1.78 11.78
N GLU A 149 -16.41 1.77 10.70
CA GLU A 149 -16.77 1.16 9.42
C GLU A 149 -15.92 -0.07 9.06
N LEU A 150 -16.59 -1.17 8.71
CA LEU A 150 -16.00 -2.40 8.16
C LEU A 150 -16.20 -2.43 6.64
N GLY A 151 -15.62 -1.44 5.95
CA GLY A 151 -15.57 -1.41 4.48
C GLY A 151 -14.46 -2.31 3.93
N GLU A 152 -14.52 -2.58 2.62
CA GLU A 152 -13.50 -3.33 1.87
C GLU A 152 -12.11 -2.70 2.00
N TYR A 153 -12.06 -1.37 2.08
CA TYR A 153 -10.83 -0.61 2.20
C TYR A 153 -10.46 -0.34 3.66
N ASN A 154 -9.28 -0.81 4.07
CA ASN A 154 -8.80 -0.62 5.44
C ASN A 154 -8.52 0.86 5.80
N TYR A 155 -8.27 1.71 4.80
CA TYR A 155 -7.98 3.13 5.02
C TYR A 155 -9.22 3.97 5.34
N ILE A 156 -10.44 3.50 5.03
CA ILE A 156 -11.68 4.17 5.40
C ILE A 156 -12.07 3.72 6.81
N LEU A 157 -12.19 4.65 7.76
CA LEU A 157 -12.41 4.31 9.17
C LEU A 157 -13.84 4.57 9.65
N GLY A 158 -14.66 5.26 8.87
CA GLY A 158 -15.95 5.77 9.32
C GLY A 158 -15.81 7.04 10.17
N ASP A 159 -16.94 7.62 10.57
CA ASP A 159 -17.02 8.88 11.33
C ASP A 159 -16.25 10.06 10.69
N GLY A 160 -16.15 10.07 9.35
CA GLY A 160 -15.40 11.07 8.61
C GLY A 160 -13.89 11.00 8.85
N LYS A 161 -13.34 9.82 9.16
CA LYS A 161 -11.90 9.58 9.31
C LYS A 161 -11.38 8.66 8.20
N ILE A 162 -10.17 8.97 7.73
CA ILE A 162 -9.44 8.14 6.77
C ILE A 162 -7.95 8.09 7.14
N PHE A 163 -7.27 7.04 6.67
CA PHE A 163 -5.82 6.98 6.65
C PHE A 163 -5.31 7.57 5.33
N SER A 164 -4.37 8.52 5.41
CA SER A 164 -3.77 9.21 4.28
C SER A 164 -2.33 8.77 4.05
N TYR A 165 -2.01 8.47 2.79
CA TYR A 165 -0.68 8.08 2.33
C TYR A 165 0.18 9.27 1.88
N ALA A 166 -0.41 10.47 1.77
CA ALA A 166 0.22 11.64 1.18
C ALA A 166 0.42 12.75 2.24
N CYS A 167 1.28 12.50 3.22
CA CYS A 167 1.60 13.46 4.26
C CYS A 167 3.09 13.81 4.31
N ASN A 168 3.40 15.06 4.65
CA ASN A 168 4.77 15.50 4.91
C ASN A 168 4.82 16.35 6.18
N THR A 169 5.95 16.28 6.88
CA THR A 169 6.27 17.21 7.96
C THR A 169 6.66 18.57 7.37
N THR A 170 6.78 19.60 8.21
CA THR A 170 7.23 20.93 7.76
C THR A 170 8.67 20.90 7.23
N ALA A 171 9.48 19.94 7.65
CA ALA A 171 10.83 19.71 7.11
C ALA A 171 10.80 19.07 5.70
N GLY A 172 9.63 18.62 5.24
CA GLY A 172 9.46 17.89 3.99
C GLY A 172 9.59 16.38 4.14
N ASP A 173 9.69 15.86 5.37
CA ASP A 173 9.85 14.42 5.61
C ASP A 173 8.51 13.71 5.34
N SER A 174 8.55 12.64 4.54
CA SER A 174 7.38 11.81 4.25
C SER A 174 6.90 11.09 5.50
N CYS A 175 5.59 11.09 5.69
CA CYS A 175 4.92 10.40 6.79
C CYS A 175 3.51 9.98 6.36
N PHE A 176 2.83 9.26 7.24
CA PHE A 176 1.47 8.78 7.04
C PHE A 176 0.61 9.24 8.20
N ALA A 177 -0.69 9.40 7.99
CA ALA A 177 -1.55 9.90 9.07
C ALA A 177 -2.98 9.40 9.01
N VAL A 178 -3.62 9.35 10.17
CA VAL A 178 -5.08 9.36 10.24
C VAL A 178 -5.55 10.81 10.28
N VAL A 179 -6.47 11.15 9.40
CA VAL A 179 -7.00 12.51 9.21
C VAL A 179 -8.52 12.52 9.30
N ILE A 180 -9.08 13.71 9.53
CA ILE A 180 -10.49 13.97 9.26
C ILE A 180 -10.64 14.20 7.76
N ASP A 181 -11.53 13.46 7.13
CA ASP A 181 -11.88 13.55 5.71
C ASP A 181 -12.68 14.82 5.42
N LYS A 182 -11.99 15.94 5.54
CA LYS A 182 -12.50 17.28 5.28
C LYS A 182 -11.34 18.12 4.77
N VAL A 183 -11.51 18.70 3.60
CA VAL A 183 -10.48 19.52 2.96
C VAL A 183 -10.72 20.99 3.32
N ASN A 184 -9.66 21.68 3.71
CA ASN A 184 -9.69 23.12 4.00
C ASN A 184 -9.52 23.96 2.74
N SER A 185 -9.62 25.29 2.87
CA SER A 185 -9.50 26.22 1.75
C SER A 185 -8.14 26.21 1.05
N ALA A 186 -7.11 25.61 1.66
CA ALA A 186 -5.79 25.44 1.07
C ALA A 186 -5.62 24.10 0.32
N GLY A 187 -6.69 23.31 0.19
CA GLY A 187 -6.65 22.02 -0.50
C GLY A 187 -5.99 20.89 0.31
N LYS A 188 -5.89 21.04 1.63
CA LYS A 188 -5.27 20.05 2.54
C LYS A 188 -6.30 19.48 3.49
N TYR A 189 -6.05 18.30 4.05
CA TYR A 189 -6.90 17.80 5.14
C TYR A 189 -6.86 18.76 6.34
N ASP A 190 -8.03 19.02 6.92
CA ASP A 190 -8.27 20.06 7.92
C ASP A 190 -7.65 19.70 9.28
N GLN A 191 -7.68 18.41 9.63
CA GLN A 191 -7.22 17.92 10.93
C GLN A 191 -6.50 16.58 10.82
N ILE A 192 -5.40 16.48 11.54
CA ILE A 192 -4.58 15.28 11.67
C ILE A 192 -4.75 14.74 13.09
N LEU A 193 -5.16 13.48 13.21
CA LEU A 193 -5.44 12.83 14.50
C LEU A 193 -4.21 12.11 15.04
N LYS A 194 -3.46 11.44 14.15
CA LYS A 194 -2.23 10.74 14.46
C LYS A 194 -1.37 10.67 13.21
N ALA A 195 -0.07 10.85 13.35
CA ALA A 195 0.88 10.70 12.24
C ALA A 195 2.05 9.82 12.63
N VAL A 196 2.61 9.11 11.64
CA VAL A 196 3.63 8.09 11.84
C VAL A 196 4.65 8.13 10.71
N LYS A 197 5.90 7.76 11.01
CA LYS A 197 6.98 7.57 10.04
C LYS A 197 7.71 6.25 10.29
N PHE A 198 8.43 5.75 9.29
CA PHE A 198 9.14 4.48 9.37
C PHE A 198 10.64 4.66 9.56
N ASP A 199 11.15 4.21 10.71
CA ASP A 199 12.58 4.06 10.97
C ASP A 199 13.02 2.68 10.48
N LEU A 200 13.44 2.60 9.22
CA LEU A 200 13.84 1.33 8.60
C LEU A 200 15.18 0.81 9.14
N VAL A 201 16.03 1.68 9.70
CA VAL A 201 17.31 1.29 10.30
C VAL A 201 17.07 0.45 11.55
N ASN A 202 16.13 0.88 12.38
CA ASN A 202 15.74 0.18 13.60
C ASN A 202 14.55 -0.76 13.38
N GLU A 203 14.04 -0.84 12.16
CA GLU A 203 12.86 -1.62 11.74
C GLU A 203 11.62 -1.31 12.62
N LYS A 204 11.35 -0.02 12.86
CA LYS A 204 10.30 0.47 13.75
C LYS A 204 9.38 1.51 13.11
N ILE A 205 8.18 1.62 13.66
CA ILE A 205 7.23 2.70 13.36
C ILE A 205 7.31 3.73 14.47
N ILE A 206 7.48 4.99 14.09
CA ILE A 206 7.64 6.12 15.01
C ILE A 206 6.38 6.98 14.93
N GLU A 207 5.67 7.11 16.05
CA GLU A 207 4.58 8.09 16.19
C GLU A 207 5.16 9.50 16.30
N LEU A 208 4.65 10.43 15.49
CA LEU A 208 5.05 11.83 15.50
C LEU A 208 4.32 12.58 16.61
N ASP A 209 5.08 13.38 17.38
CA ASP A 209 4.51 14.30 18.36
C ASP A 209 3.96 15.54 17.64
N LEU A 210 2.65 15.54 17.37
CA LEU A 210 1.97 16.62 16.66
C LEU A 210 2.03 18.00 17.37
N ASN A 211 2.46 18.04 18.64
CA ASN A 211 2.69 19.31 19.35
C ASN A 211 4.07 19.91 19.02
N LYS A 212 5.02 19.08 18.56
CA LYS A 212 6.39 19.48 18.23
C LYS A 212 6.62 19.56 16.73
N GLU A 213 5.96 18.71 15.97
CA GLU A 213 6.15 18.57 14.54
C GLU A 213 4.83 18.76 13.81
N LYS A 214 4.75 19.80 12.98
CA LYS A 214 3.57 20.05 12.16
C LYS A 214 3.63 19.18 10.91
N VAL A 215 2.54 18.44 10.71
CA VAL A 215 2.30 17.58 9.55
C VAL A 215 1.23 18.23 8.66
N GLU A 216 1.33 18.02 7.36
CA GLU A 216 0.34 18.42 6.37
C GLU A 216 0.06 17.25 5.45
N CYS A 217 -1.22 16.95 5.21
CA CYS A 217 -1.66 15.85 4.35
C CYS A 217 -2.52 16.37 3.20
N LEU A 218 -2.32 15.81 2.01
CA LEU A 218 -3.06 16.14 0.81
C LEU A 218 -4.16 15.09 0.56
N PRO A 219 -5.33 15.50 0.05
CA PRO A 219 -6.33 14.57 -0.45
C PRO A 219 -5.74 13.70 -1.55
N GLU A 220 -6.01 12.39 -1.45
CA GLU A 220 -5.63 11.45 -2.48
C GLU A 220 -6.50 11.71 -3.71
N MET A 221 -5.87 12.01 -4.84
CA MET A 221 -6.59 12.14 -6.09
C MET A 221 -7.13 10.76 -6.45
N SER A 222 -8.45 10.59 -6.44
CA SER A 222 -9.06 9.43 -7.08
C SER A 222 -8.73 9.49 -8.56
N ASP A 223 -8.19 8.41 -9.12
CA ASP A 223 -8.17 8.23 -10.56
C ASP A 223 -9.62 8.28 -11.05
N GLU A 224 -10.05 9.42 -11.59
CA GLU A 224 -11.32 9.57 -12.31
C GLU A 224 -11.31 8.81 -13.63
#